data_AF-A0A949HXA5-F1
#
_entry.id   AF-A0A949HXA5-F1
#
_cell.length_a   1.000
_cell.length_b   1.000
_cell.length_c   1.000
_cell.angle_alpha   90.00
_cell.angle_beta   90.00
_cell.angle_gamma   90.00
#
_symmetry.space_group_name_H-M   'P 1'
#
loop_
_entity.id
_entity.type
_entity.pdbx_description
1 polymer ?
#
loop_
_entity_poly.entity_id
_entity_poly.type
_entity_poly.pdbx_seq_one_letter_code
_entity_poly.pdbx_strand_id
1 'polypeptide(L)'
;YSGSPYDAWVFGHRMFGHAYWYGGWAMIIVNASMPQLFWFKKVRQNLVLVFIMAVLINIGMWFERFTIIVGSLYQDFLPANWGVYYPTWVDLGVYLGTLGAFFMLYLLFVRFVPMVPVSEVKGAMPQANPHFGNGKGGRA
;
A
#
# COMPACT_ATOMS: atom_id res chain seq x y z
N TYR A 1 5.77 -18.77 -19.73
CA TYR A 1 6.10 -18.02 -20.95
C TYR A 1 7.61 -18.05 -21.24
N SER A 2 8.50 -17.83 -20.25
CA SER A 2 9.97 -17.93 -20.45
C SER A 2 10.48 -19.37 -20.62
N GLY A 3 9.80 -20.38 -20.06
CA GLY A 3 10.21 -21.78 -20.16
C GLY A 3 11.47 -22.14 -19.36
N SER A 4 12.03 -21.20 -18.61
CA SER A 4 13.19 -21.42 -17.74
C SER A 4 12.78 -22.24 -16.51
N PRO A 5 13.47 -23.35 -16.20
CA PRO A 5 13.18 -24.13 -15.00
C PRO A 5 13.44 -23.31 -13.74
N TYR A 6 14.39 -22.38 -13.74
CA TYR A 6 14.69 -21.52 -12.60
C TYR A 6 13.57 -20.53 -12.30
N ASP A 7 12.96 -19.92 -13.32
CA ASP A 7 11.84 -18.98 -13.13
C ASP A 7 10.60 -19.71 -12.58
N ALA A 8 10.31 -20.89 -13.13
CA ALA A 8 9.21 -21.73 -12.67
C ALA A 8 9.44 -22.19 -11.22
N TRP A 9 10.70 -22.47 -10.87
CA TRP A 9 11.11 -22.90 -9.55
C TRP A 9 10.98 -21.78 -8.51
N VAL A 10 11.40 -20.55 -8.83
CA VAL A 10 11.22 -19.37 -7.98
C VAL A 10 9.73 -19.10 -7.76
N PHE A 11 8.90 -19.20 -8.80
CA PHE A 11 7.46 -18.98 -8.68
C PHE A 11 6.79 -20.07 -7.84
N GLY A 12 7.19 -21.34 -8.03
CA GLY A 12 6.70 -22.48 -7.25
C GLY A 12 7.03 -22.36 -5.76
N HIS A 13 8.26 -21.99 -5.42
CA HIS A 13 8.69 -21.85 -4.02
C HIS A 13 8.01 -20.67 -3.31
N ARG A 14 7.65 -19.59 -4.02
CA ARG A 14 6.88 -18.48 -3.44
C ARG A 14 5.47 -18.88 -3.01
N MET A 15 4.82 -19.83 -3.71
CA MET A 15 3.44 -20.24 -3.41
C MET A 15 3.35 -21.52 -2.56
N PHE A 16 4.33 -22.42 -2.68
CA PHE A 16 4.28 -23.76 -2.09
C PHE A 16 5.59 -24.19 -1.41
N GLY A 17 6.57 -23.30 -1.28
CA GLY A 17 7.86 -23.61 -0.65
C GLY A 17 7.79 -23.73 0.87
N HIS A 18 8.79 -24.37 1.48
CA HIS A 18 8.76 -24.72 2.91
C HIS A 18 8.88 -23.54 3.89
N ALA A 19 9.54 -22.43 3.51
CA ALA A 19 9.92 -21.38 4.45
C ALA A 19 9.03 -20.14 4.44
N TYR A 20 8.52 -19.70 3.27
CA TYR A 20 7.83 -18.40 3.11
C TYR A 20 6.53 -18.44 2.32
N TRP A 21 5.93 -19.63 2.12
CA TRP A 21 4.68 -19.78 1.34
C TRP A 21 3.52 -18.94 1.87
N TYR A 22 3.43 -18.74 3.20
CA TYR A 22 2.41 -17.91 3.83
C TYR A 22 2.43 -16.46 3.32
N GLY A 23 3.61 -15.93 3.00
CA GLY A 23 3.76 -14.58 2.44
C GLY A 23 3.21 -14.47 1.03
N GLY A 24 3.40 -15.50 0.20
CA GLY A 24 2.85 -15.57 -1.16
C GLY A 24 1.32 -15.58 -1.17
N TRP A 25 0.71 -16.39 -0.30
CA TRP A 25 -0.75 -16.40 -0.16
C TRP A 25 -1.29 -15.12 0.47
N ALA A 26 -0.63 -14.57 1.48
CA ALA A 26 -1.02 -13.30 2.09
C ALA A 26 -0.98 -12.15 1.07
N MET A 27 0.06 -12.07 0.24
CA MET A 27 0.15 -11.10 -0.86
C MET A 27 -1.04 -11.24 -1.82
N ILE A 28 -1.31 -12.45 -2.32
CA ILE A 28 -2.38 -12.67 -3.30
C ILE A 28 -3.74 -12.35 -2.68
N ILE A 29 -4.02 -12.85 -1.48
CA ILE A 29 -5.31 -12.68 -0.83
C ILE A 29 -5.53 -11.20 -0.48
N VAL A 30 -4.56 -10.54 0.13
CA VAL A 30 -4.73 -9.15 0.57
C VAL A 30 -4.75 -8.21 -0.63
N ASN A 31 -3.81 -8.33 -1.57
CA ASN A 31 -3.69 -7.36 -2.66
C ASN A 31 -4.69 -7.62 -3.79
N ALA A 32 -5.16 -8.86 -4.00
CA ALA A 32 -6.22 -9.12 -4.98
C ALA A 32 -7.63 -8.99 -4.40
N SER A 33 -7.86 -9.45 -3.17
CA SER A 33 -9.23 -9.50 -2.60
C SER A 33 -9.65 -8.17 -1.97
N MET A 34 -8.75 -7.44 -1.30
CA MET A 34 -9.14 -6.19 -0.62
C MET A 34 -9.62 -5.12 -1.62
N PRO A 35 -8.96 -4.89 -2.78
CA PRO A 35 -9.47 -3.97 -3.78
C PRO A 35 -10.84 -4.38 -4.33
N GLN A 36 -11.10 -5.68 -4.45
CA GLN A 36 -12.37 -6.21 -4.96
C GLN A 36 -13.57 -5.79 -4.11
N LEU A 37 -13.37 -5.62 -2.80
CA LEU A 37 -14.42 -5.16 -1.89
C LEU A 37 -14.85 -3.70 -2.15
N PHE A 38 -14.00 -2.89 -2.80
CA PHE A 38 -14.36 -1.55 -3.25
C PHE A 38 -15.27 -1.54 -4.49
N TRP A 39 -15.73 -2.68 -5.02
CA TRP A 39 -16.84 -2.64 -5.99
C TRP A 39 -18.18 -2.33 -5.31
N PHE A 40 -18.31 -2.68 -4.03
CA PHE A 40 -19.56 -2.49 -3.29
C PHE A 40 -19.67 -1.09 -2.72
N LYS A 41 -20.66 -0.31 -3.18
CA LYS A 41 -20.92 1.06 -2.72
C LYS A 41 -21.01 1.17 -1.18
N LYS A 42 -21.63 0.18 -0.52
CA LYS A 42 -21.75 0.11 0.95
C LYS A 42 -20.41 0.07 1.68
N VAL A 43 -19.39 -0.53 1.07
CA VAL A 43 -18.04 -0.66 1.64
C VAL A 43 -17.27 0.65 1.49
N ARG A 44 -17.33 1.30 0.32
CA ARG A 44 -16.56 2.53 0.02
C ARG A 44 -17.10 3.78 0.71
N GLN A 45 -18.39 3.79 1.03
CA GLN A 45 -19.02 4.92 1.72
C GLN A 45 -18.91 4.83 3.24
N ASN A 46 -18.41 3.71 3.78
CA ASN A 46 -18.20 3.54 5.20
C ASN A 46 -16.73 3.83 5.56
N LEU A 47 -16.49 4.97 6.20
CA LEU A 47 -15.14 5.42 6.56
C LEU A 47 -14.37 4.40 7.41
N VAL A 48 -15.05 3.71 8.34
CA VAL A 48 -14.41 2.73 9.23
C VAL A 48 -13.93 1.53 8.43
N LEU A 49 -14.75 1.01 7.51
CA LEU A 49 -14.36 -0.09 6.64
C LEU A 49 -13.21 0.31 5.71
N VAL A 50 -13.29 1.51 5.12
CA VAL A 50 -12.22 2.04 4.26
C VAL A 50 -10.91 2.16 5.03
N PHE A 51 -10.94 2.66 6.27
CA PHE A 51 -9.74 2.78 7.10
C PHE A 51 -9.12 1.43 7.44
N ILE A 52 -9.92 0.45 7.88
CA ILE A 52 -9.45 -0.91 8.18
C ILE A 52 -8.82 -1.54 6.93
N MET A 53 -9.49 -1.45 5.78
CA MET A 53 -8.95 -1.97 4.52
C MET A 53 -7.67 -1.24 4.08
N ALA A 54 -7.57 0.07 4.28
CA ALA A 54 -6.36 0.83 3.93
C ALA A 54 -5.15 0.35 4.76
N VAL A 55 -5.33 0.08 6.05
CA VAL A 55 -4.27 -0.50 6.90
C VAL A 55 -3.91 -1.90 6.42
N LEU A 56 -4.90 -2.76 6.16
CA LEU A 56 -4.67 -4.13 5.67
C LEU A 56 -3.92 -4.15 4.34
N ILE A 57 -4.28 -3.27 3.40
CA ILE A 57 -3.61 -3.15 2.10
C ILE A 57 -2.15 -2.72 2.29
N ASN A 58 -1.86 -1.74 3.16
CA ASN A 58 -0.48 -1.34 3.43
C ASN A 58 0.35 -2.52 3.99
N ILE A 59 -0.21 -3.30 4.90
CA ILE A 59 0.42 -4.53 5.42
C ILE A 59 0.61 -5.56 4.29
N GLY A 60 -0.39 -5.76 3.43
CA GLY A 60 -0.31 -6.67 2.28
C GLY A 60 0.75 -6.28 1.25
N MET A 61 0.86 -4.99 0.94
CA MET A 61 1.91 -4.46 0.06
C MET A 61 3.31 -4.63 0.65
N TRP A 62 3.44 -4.50 1.98
CA TRP A 62 4.70 -4.81 2.66
C TRP A 62 5.04 -6.31 2.55
N PHE A 63 4.07 -7.20 2.78
CA PHE A 63 4.25 -8.65 2.60
C PHE A 63 4.58 -9.05 1.16
N GLU A 64 4.02 -8.36 0.17
CA GLU A 64 4.41 -8.52 -1.23
C GLU A 64 5.90 -8.24 -1.41
N ARG A 65 6.39 -7.10 -0.91
CA ARG A 65 7.80 -6.74 -1.02
C ARG A 65 8.71 -7.71 -0.28
N PHE A 66 8.31 -8.13 0.92
CA PHE A 66 9.02 -9.15 1.69
C PHE A 66 9.11 -10.47 0.91
N THR A 67 8.00 -10.95 0.37
CA THR A 67 7.93 -12.24 -0.35
C THR A 67 8.72 -12.22 -1.65
N ILE A 68 8.68 -11.11 -2.40
CA ILE A 68 9.44 -10.98 -3.64
C ILE A 68 10.95 -10.94 -3.34
N ILE A 69 11.39 -10.18 -2.33
CA ILE A 69 12.81 -10.03 -2.04
C ILE A 69 13.36 -11.29 -1.35
N VAL A 70 12.82 -11.63 -0.18
CA VAL A 70 13.32 -12.76 0.64
C VAL A 70 13.02 -14.10 -0.05
N GLY A 71 11.84 -14.26 -0.64
CA GLY A 71 11.48 -15.48 -1.34
C GLY A 71 12.33 -15.76 -2.59
N SER A 72 12.93 -14.74 -3.20
CA SER A 72 13.86 -14.95 -4.34
C SER A 72 15.29 -15.16 -3.91
N LEU A 73 15.71 -14.56 -2.79
CA LEU A 73 17.10 -14.61 -2.30
C LEU A 73 17.36 -15.81 -1.40
N TYR A 74 16.33 -16.35 -0.74
CA TYR A 74 16.46 -17.51 0.15
C TYR A 74 17.05 -18.73 -0.56
N GLN A 75 16.72 -18.89 -1.84
CA GLN A 75 17.21 -19.96 -2.67
C GLN A 75 17.71 -19.44 -4.01
N ASP A 76 19.02 -19.25 -4.06
CA ASP A 76 19.73 -18.80 -5.27
C ASP A 76 20.02 -19.99 -6.22
N PHE A 77 20.60 -19.68 -7.38
CA PHE A 77 20.95 -20.65 -8.43
C PHE A 77 21.84 -21.79 -7.93
N LEU A 78 22.71 -21.54 -6.95
CA LEU A 78 23.57 -22.55 -6.33
C LEU A 78 22.95 -23.06 -5.01
N PRO A 79 22.67 -24.37 -4.90
CA PRO A 79 22.12 -24.95 -3.67
C PRO A 79 22.97 -24.76 -2.41
N ALA A 80 24.28 -24.58 -2.56
CA ALA A 80 25.20 -24.34 -1.44
C ALA A 80 24.96 -22.99 -0.74
N ASN A 81 24.32 -22.03 -1.41
CA ASN A 81 24.07 -20.67 -0.88
C ASN A 81 22.67 -20.50 -0.28
N TRP A 82 21.89 -21.57 -0.13
CA TRP A 82 20.56 -21.47 0.44
C TRP A 82 20.63 -21.14 1.94
N GLY A 83 19.92 -20.10 2.36
CA GLY A 83 20.03 -19.61 3.75
C GLY A 83 18.80 -18.83 4.20
N VAL A 84 18.16 -19.29 5.27
CA VAL A 84 16.88 -18.73 5.76
C VAL A 84 17.13 -17.39 6.42
N TYR A 85 16.38 -16.36 6.00
CA TYR A 85 16.37 -15.07 6.66
C TYR A 85 15.50 -15.12 7.91
N TYR A 86 16.11 -14.83 9.06
CA TYR A 86 15.42 -14.61 10.32
C TYR A 86 15.64 -13.15 10.75
N PRO A 87 14.58 -12.34 10.83
CA PRO A 87 14.72 -10.95 11.24
C PRO A 87 15.20 -10.87 12.68
N THR A 88 16.19 -10.02 12.91
CA THR A 88 16.68 -9.69 14.24
C THR A 88 15.85 -8.58 14.87
N TRP A 89 16.00 -8.39 16.19
CA TRP A 89 15.36 -7.28 16.90
C TRP A 89 15.81 -5.92 16.39
N VAL A 90 17.03 -5.83 15.84
CA VAL A 90 17.56 -4.60 15.23
C VAL A 90 16.82 -4.27 13.94
N ASP A 91 16.53 -5.28 13.09
CA ASP A 91 15.78 -5.09 11.85
C ASP A 91 14.37 -4.54 12.12
N LEU A 92 13.70 -5.10 13.14
CA LEU A 92 12.40 -4.62 13.59
C LEU A 92 12.49 -3.22 14.20
N GLY A 93 13.54 -2.95 14.99
CA GLY A 93 13.79 -1.65 15.61
C GLY A 93 14.01 -0.54 14.58
N VAL A 94 14.79 -0.82 13.52
CA VAL A 94 15.00 0.12 12.42
C VAL A 94 13.70 0.34 11.64
N TYR A 95 12.95 -0.73 11.35
CA TYR A 95 11.65 -0.61 10.67
C TYR A 95 10.67 0.25 11.47
N LEU A 96 10.47 -0.03 12.75
CA LEU A 96 9.62 0.78 13.63
C LEU A 96 10.15 2.21 13.81
N GLY A 97 11.48 2.36 13.84
CA GLY A 97 12.15 3.66 13.88
C GLY A 97 11.81 4.53 12.66
N THR A 98 11.75 3.95 11.46
CA THR A 98 11.36 4.68 10.24
C THR A 98 9.90 5.14 10.28
N LEU A 99 8.99 4.34 10.84
CA LEU A 99 7.60 4.75 11.07
C LEU A 99 7.52 5.89 12.08
N GLY A 100 8.27 5.79 13.19
CA GLY A 100 8.36 6.86 14.19
C GLY A 100 8.90 8.16 13.61
N ALA A 101 9.97 8.08 12.82
CA ALA A 101 10.56 9.23 12.13
C ALA A 101 9.57 9.85 11.12
N PHE A 102 8.84 9.03 10.36
CA PHE A 102 7.80 9.49 9.45
C PHE A 102 6.70 10.26 10.19
N PHE A 103 6.14 9.68 11.26
CA PHE A 103 5.09 10.34 12.04
C PHE A 103 5.61 11.60 12.74
N MET A 104 6.85 11.60 13.25
CA MET A 104 7.47 12.78 13.83
C MET A 104 7.55 13.92 12.80
N LEU A 105 8.11 13.67 11.61
CA LEU A 105 8.22 14.67 10.56
C LEU A 105 6.85 15.11 10.03
N TYR A 106 5.90 14.18 9.89
CA TYR A 106 4.53 14.47 9.47
C TYR A 106 3.80 15.37 10.48
N LEU A 107 3.91 15.09 11.77
CA LEU A 107 3.31 15.91 12.83
C LEU A 107 3.94 17.31 12.90
N LEU A 108 5.25 17.42 12.70
CA LEU A 108 5.93 18.72 12.58
C LEU A 108 5.40 19.49 11.35
N PHE A 109 5.25 18.81 10.21
CA PHE A 109 4.69 19.41 9.00
C PHE A 109 3.27 19.95 9.23
N VAL A 110 2.37 19.15 9.80
CA VAL A 110 0.99 19.56 10.12
C VAL A 110 0.95 20.72 11.12
N ARG A 111 1.95 20.82 12.01
CA ARG A 111 2.04 21.90 12.99
C ARG A 111 2.54 23.22 12.40
N PHE A 112 3.52 23.18 11.50
CA PHE A 112 4.22 24.38 11.00
C PHE A 112 3.76 24.86 9.62
N VAL A 113 3.17 23.99 8.80
CA VAL A 113 2.75 24.28 7.42
C VAL A 113 1.24 24.10 7.29
N PRO A 114 0.53 24.97 6.54
CA PRO A 114 -0.88 24.76 6.25
C PRO A 114 -1.09 23.45 5.47
N MET A 115 -1.86 22.52 6.05
CA MET A 115 -2.15 21.21 5.46
C MET A 115 -2.99 21.28 4.18
N VAL A 116 -3.75 22.36 4.00
CA VAL A 116 -4.65 22.55 2.86
C VAL A 116 -4.17 23.74 2.03
N PRO A 117 -3.99 23.59 0.70
CA PRO A 117 -3.56 24.68 -0.17
C PRO A 117 -4.69 25.71 -0.33
N VAL A 118 -4.58 26.81 0.43
CA VAL A 118 -5.62 27.86 0.48
C VAL A 118 -5.86 28.53 -0.88
N SER A 119 -4.82 28.65 -1.72
CA SER A 119 -4.93 29.20 -3.07
C SER A 119 -5.83 28.36 -3.98
N GLU A 120 -5.67 27.03 -3.96
CA GLU A 120 -6.47 26.11 -4.77
C GLU A 120 -7.90 25.99 -4.25
N VAL A 121 -8.07 25.90 -2.94
CA VAL A 121 -9.41 25.83 -2.33
C VAL A 121 -10.22 27.07 -2.68
N LYS A 122 -9.63 28.27 -2.61
CA LYS A 122 -10.31 29.51 -3.00
C LYS A 122 -10.71 29.52 -4.47
N GLY A 123 -9.92 28.93 -5.37
CA GLY A 123 -10.26 28.81 -6.80
C GLY A 123 -11.37 27.79 -7.09
N ALA A 124 -11.47 26.72 -6.30
CA ALA A 124 -12.51 25.70 -6.44
C ALA A 124 -13.84 26.07 -5.75
N MET A 125 -13.85 27.15 -4.97
CA MET A 125 -15.05 27.60 -4.28
C MET A 125 -16.11 28.11 -5.27
N PRO A 126 -17.41 27.86 -5.01
CA PRO A 126 -18.48 28.32 -5.88
C PRO A 126 -18.43 29.85 -6.14
N GLN A 127 -17.99 30.63 -5.15
CA GLN A 127 -17.83 32.08 -5.22
C GLN A 127 -16.73 32.55 -6.19
N ALA A 128 -15.80 31.68 -6.58
CA ALA A 128 -14.75 31.98 -7.56
C ALA A 128 -15.20 31.66 -9.01
N ASN A 129 -16.37 31.04 -9.21
CA ASN A 129 -16.91 30.77 -10.53
C ASN A 129 -17.47 32.07 -11.15
N PRO A 130 -16.98 32.53 -12.31
CA PRO A 130 -17.48 33.72 -13.01
C PRO A 130 -18.98 33.68 -13.34
N HIS A 131 -19.61 32.50 -13.34
CA HIS A 131 -21.03 32.30 -13.62
C HIS A 131 -21.90 32.13 -12.37
N PHE A 132 -21.34 32.26 -11.16
CA PHE A 132 -22.07 32.12 -9.90
C PHE A 132 -22.96 33.34 -9.62
N GLY A 133 -24.14 33.37 -10.23
CA GLY A 133 -25.14 34.43 -10.02
C GLY A 133 -25.87 34.91 -11.28
N ASN A 134 -25.44 34.57 -12.49
CA ASN A 134 -26.00 35.12 -13.73
C ASN A 134 -27.28 34.40 -14.23
N GLY A 135 -28.02 33.72 -13.34
CA GLY A 135 -29.18 32.87 -13.69
C GLY A 135 -30.54 33.39 -13.21
N LYS A 136 -30.64 34.63 -12.71
CA LYS A 136 -31.91 35.25 -12.31
C LYS A 136 -32.20 36.49 -13.15
N GLY A 137 -32.46 36.30 -14.43
CA GLY A 137 -32.85 37.38 -15.33
C GLY A 137 -33.37 36.85 -16.65
N GLY A 138 -34.68 36.63 -16.75
CA GLY A 138 -35.38 36.49 -18.03
C GLY A 138 -36.12 35.18 -18.22
N ARG A 139 -37.40 35.18 -17.85
CA ARG A 139 -38.53 34.65 -18.62
C ARG A 139 -39.82 35.07 -17.92
N ALA A 140 -40.33 36.23 -18.37
CA ALA A 140 -41.76 36.52 -18.38
C ALA A 140 -42.40 35.71 -19.53
#